data_AF-A0A7C2SQY2-F1
#
_entry.id   AF-A0A7C2SQY2-F1
#
_cell.length_a   1.000
_cell.length_b   1.000
_cell.length_c   1.000
_cell.angle_alpha   90.00
_cell.angle_beta   90.00
_cell.angle_gamma   90.00
#
_symmetry.space_group_name_H-M   'P 1'
#
loop_
_entity.id
_entity.type
_entity.pdbx_description
1 polymer ?
#
loop_
_entity_poly.entity_id
_entity_poly.type
_entity_poly.pdbx_seq_one_letter_code
_entity_poly.pdbx_strand_id
1 'polypeptide(L)'
;MNVRVPLRVKLQLATVVAVMVFGAVNAFIVVGLTHRHLLAEQNRRLDFSGKLLAQRLVEPLAFADLVAAQRLLEESLALDDSFLSLRVVGPEGREVVRSQRELPGPKEPKAALVAR
;
A
#
# COMPACT_ATOMS: atom_id res chain seq x y z
N MET A 1 37.33 38.77 11.19
CA MET A 1 38.45 37.80 11.08
C MET A 1 38.38 37.17 9.69
N ASN A 2 39.25 37.57 8.77
CA ASN A 2 39.14 37.18 7.36
C ASN A 2 40.00 35.92 7.10
N VAL A 3 39.39 34.74 7.20
CA VAL A 3 40.09 33.46 7.03
C VAL A 3 40.37 33.26 5.53
N ARG A 4 41.64 33.40 5.12
CA ARG A 4 42.06 33.12 3.74
C ARG A 4 42.15 31.61 3.53
N VAL A 5 41.05 31.01 3.08
CA VAL A 5 41.02 29.58 2.74
C VAL A 5 41.82 29.34 1.44
N PRO A 6 42.76 28.37 1.42
CA PRO A 6 43.55 28.05 0.23
C PRO A 6 42.65 27.55 -0.92
N LEU A 7 43.00 27.93 -2.15
CA LEU A 7 42.18 27.70 -3.35
C LEU A 7 41.84 26.21 -3.57
N ARG A 8 42.77 25.30 -3.24
CA ARG A 8 42.56 23.85 -3.36
C ARG A 8 41.39 23.35 -2.50
N VAL A 9 41.26 23.86 -1.27
CA VAL A 9 40.19 23.49 -0.34
C VAL A 9 38.85 24.04 -0.84
N LYS A 10 38.83 25.25 -1.41
CA LYS A 10 37.63 25.81 -2.03
C LYS A 10 37.15 24.96 -3.20
N LEU A 11 38.08 24.51 -4.06
CA LEU A 11 37.76 23.68 -5.21
C LEU A 11 37.20 22.31 -4.79
N GLN A 12 37.86 21.65 -3.82
CA GLN A 12 37.39 20.38 -3.26
C GLN A 12 36.00 20.51 -2.64
N LEU A 13 35.77 21.56 -1.85
CA LEU A 13 34.47 21.82 -1.24
C LEU A 13 33.39 22.04 -2.31
N ALA A 14 33.71 22.82 -3.36
CA ALA A 14 32.79 23.05 -4.47
C ALA A 14 32.43 21.75 -5.20
N THR A 15 33.40 20.86 -5.43
CA THR A 15 33.14 19.54 -6.03
C THR A 15 32.25 18.68 -5.13
N VAL A 16 32.53 18.62 -3.83
CA VAL A 16 31.70 17.86 -2.88
C VAL A 16 30.27 18.38 -2.85
N VAL A 17 30.09 19.71 -2.80
CA VAL A 17 28.77 20.35 -2.85
C VAL A 17 28.06 20.03 -4.16
N ALA A 18 28.76 20.13 -5.30
CA ALA A 18 28.18 19.79 -6.60
C ALA A 18 27.69 18.33 -6.63
N VAL A 19 28.52 17.36 -6.23
CA VAL A 19 28.13 15.94 -6.18
C VAL A 19 26.95 15.72 -5.25
N MET A 20 26.89 16.37 -4.09
CA MET A 20 25.75 16.26 -3.19
C MET A 20 24.45 16.81 -3.80
N VAL A 21 24.50 17.97 -4.45
CA VAL A 21 23.32 18.57 -5.10
C VAL A 21 22.82 17.68 -6.23
N PHE A 22 23.71 17.23 -7.12
CA PHE A 22 23.33 16.34 -8.22
C PHE A 22 22.83 14.99 -7.69
N GLY A 23 23.46 14.43 -6.67
CA GLY A 23 23.02 13.19 -6.02
C GLY A 23 21.64 13.32 -5.40
N ALA A 24 21.36 14.42 -4.69
CA ALA A 24 20.06 14.67 -4.08
C ALA A 24 18.94 14.85 -5.12
N VAL A 25 19.19 15.62 -6.18
CA VAL A 25 18.23 15.79 -7.28
C VAL A 25 17.94 14.46 -7.96
N ASN A 26 18.97 13.67 -8.25
CA ASN A 26 18.79 12.35 -8.87
C ASN A 26 18.02 11.39 -7.97
N ALA A 27 18.36 11.32 -6.69
CA ALA A 27 17.65 10.48 -5.73
C ALA A 27 16.18 10.87 -5.62
N PHE A 28 15.88 12.17 -5.59
CA PHE A 28 14.50 12.67 -5.53
C PHE A 28 13.69 12.26 -6.78
N ILE A 29 14.27 12.40 -7.97
CA ILE A 29 13.62 12.00 -9.23
C ILE A 29 13.37 10.49 -9.26
N VAL A 30 14.37 9.69 -8.90
CA VAL A 30 14.27 8.22 -8.90
C VAL A 30 13.18 7.76 -7.94
N VAL A 31 13.17 8.26 -6.69
CA VAL A 31 12.14 7.90 -5.71
C VAL A 31 10.74 8.22 -6.23
N GLY A 32 10.55 9.40 -6.83
CA GLY A 32 9.26 9.79 -7.42
C GLY A 32 8.81 8.88 -8.56
N LEU A 33 9.71 8.51 -9.47
CA LEU A 33 9.40 7.61 -10.58
C LEU A 33 9.13 6.19 -10.09
N THR A 34 9.97 5.66 -9.21
CA THR A 34 9.80 4.31 -8.64
C THR A 34 8.47 4.20 -7.90
N HIS A 35 8.10 5.21 -7.10
CA HIS A 35 6.81 5.20 -6.40
C HIS A 35 5.62 5.15 -7.37
N ARG A 36 5.66 5.93 -8.46
CA ARG A 36 4.61 5.90 -9.48
C ARG A 36 4.51 4.55 -10.20
N HIS A 37 5.65 3.94 -10.53
CA HIS A 37 5.67 2.63 -11.18
C HIS A 37 5.17 1.52 -10.25
N LEU A 38 5.54 1.56 -8.97
CA LEU A 38 5.04 0.61 -7.97
C LEU A 38 3.52 0.74 -7.80
N LEU A 39 3.00 1.96 -7.71
CA LEU A 39 1.55 2.19 -7.64
C LEU A 39 0.83 1.68 -8.90
N ALA A 40 1.38 1.93 -10.08
CA ALA A 40 0.79 1.46 -11.34
C ALA A 40 0.78 -0.07 -11.43
N GLU A 41 1.87 -0.72 -11.04
CA GLU A 41 1.98 -2.18 -11.02
C GLU A 41 1.06 -2.80 -9.96
N GLN A 42 0.99 -2.21 -8.77
CA GLN A 42 0.07 -2.64 -7.72
C GLN A 42 -1.39 -2.53 -8.18
N ASN A 43 -1.77 -1.41 -8.81
CA ASN A 43 -3.12 -1.24 -9.36
C ASN A 43 -3.45 -2.27 -10.45
N ARG A 44 -2.51 -2.58 -11.34
CA ARG A 44 -2.70 -3.62 -12.37
C ARG A 44 -2.90 -5.00 -11.75
N ARG A 45 -2.13 -5.34 -10.72
CA ARG A 45 -2.26 -6.60 -9.99
C ARG A 45 -3.59 -6.71 -9.26
N LEU A 46 -4.02 -5.62 -8.60
CA LEU A 46 -5.33 -5.57 -7.93
C LEU A 46 -6.48 -5.69 -8.92
N ASP A 47 -6.42 -5.04 -10.08
CA ASP A 47 -7.43 -5.13 -11.12
C ASP A 47 -7.51 -6.55 -11.71
N PHE A 48 -6.36 -7.15 -12.02
CA PHE A 48 -6.30 -8.53 -12.53
C PHE A 48 -6.86 -9.54 -11.51
N SER A 49 -6.41 -9.45 -10.27
CA SER A 49 -6.85 -10.35 -9.19
C SER A 49 -8.33 -10.14 -8.86
N GLY A 50 -8.81 -8.88 -8.88
CA GLY A 50 -10.23 -8.55 -8.72
C GLY A 50 -11.10 -9.14 -9.82
N LYS A 51 -10.65 -9.11 -11.08
CA LYS A 51 -11.36 -9.76 -12.21
C LYS A 51 -11.41 -11.28 -12.08
N LEU A 52 -10.30 -11.90 -11.70
CA LEU A 52 -10.27 -13.35 -11.44
C LEU A 52 -11.22 -13.75 -10.31
N LEU A 53 -11.23 -12.98 -9.22
CA LEU A 53 -12.14 -13.20 -8.11
C LEU A 53 -13.59 -13.00 -8.53
N ALA A 54 -13.89 -11.96 -9.30
CA ALA A 54 -15.23 -11.70 -9.82
C ALA A 54 -15.73 -12.86 -10.70
N GLN A 55 -14.86 -13.43 -11.55
CA GLN A 55 -15.20 -14.62 -12.35
C GLN A 55 -15.54 -15.82 -11.49
N ARG A 56 -14.78 -16.07 -10.41
CA ARG A 56 -15.05 -17.17 -9.47
C ARG A 56 -16.32 -16.96 -8.67
N LEU A 57 -16.70 -15.70 -8.43
CA LEU A 57 -17.91 -15.35 -7.69
C LEU A 57 -19.19 -15.50 -8.51
N VAL A 58 -19.12 -15.60 -9.85
CA VAL A 58 -20.31 -15.72 -10.71
C VAL A 58 -21.15 -16.92 -10.33
N GLU A 59 -20.53 -18.08 -10.15
CA GLU A 59 -21.22 -19.33 -9.83
C GLU A 59 -21.94 -19.28 -8.45
N PRO A 60 -21.26 -18.99 -7.32
CA PRO A 60 -21.94 -18.92 -6.03
C PRO A 60 -22.98 -17.80 -5.98
N LEU A 61 -22.77 -16.67 -6.66
CA LEU A 61 -23.78 -15.61 -6.74
C LEU A 61 -25.00 -16.00 -7.58
N ALA A 62 -24.81 -16.77 -8.67
CA ALA A 62 -25.90 -17.25 -9.52
C ALA A 62 -26.83 -18.22 -8.77
N PHE A 63 -26.29 -19.00 -7.82
CA PHE A 63 -27.06 -19.90 -6.96
C PHE A 63 -27.44 -19.28 -5.60
N ALA A 64 -27.21 -17.98 -5.41
CA ALA A 64 -27.43 -17.27 -4.15
C ALA A 64 -26.73 -17.91 -2.94
N ASP A 65 -25.63 -18.62 -3.16
CA ASP A 65 -24.78 -19.20 -2.12
C ASP A 65 -23.82 -18.13 -1.57
N LEU A 66 -24.35 -17.31 -0.67
CA LEU A 66 -23.60 -16.25 -0.01
C LEU A 66 -22.50 -16.77 0.92
N VAL A 67 -22.63 -18.01 1.40
CA VAL A 67 -21.63 -18.64 2.28
C VAL A 67 -20.40 -19.01 1.47
N ALA A 68 -20.58 -19.64 0.30
CA ALA A 68 -19.48 -19.91 -0.61
C ALA A 68 -18.83 -18.62 -1.12
N ALA A 69 -19.62 -17.59 -1.44
CA ALA A 69 -19.09 -16.29 -1.82
C ALA A 69 -18.24 -15.66 -0.69
N GLN A 70 -18.73 -15.68 0.56
CA GLN A 70 -17.99 -15.17 1.72
C GLN A 70 -16.66 -15.91 1.92
N ARG A 71 -16.66 -17.24 1.83
CA ARG A 71 -15.44 -18.05 1.95
C ARG A 71 -14.42 -17.71 0.87
N LEU A 72 -14.84 -17.53 -0.38
CA LEU A 72 -13.94 -17.13 -1.47
C LEU A 72 -13.31 -15.76 -1.20
N LEU A 73 -14.06 -14.80 -0.64
CA LEU A 73 -13.52 -13.50 -0.26
C LEU A 73 -12.49 -13.63 0.88
N GLU A 74 -12.80 -14.41 1.92
CA GLU A 74 -11.90 -14.64 3.05
C GLU A 74 -10.61 -15.36 2.62
N GLU A 75 -10.71 -16.41 1.80
CA GLU A 75 -9.56 -17.12 1.25
C GLU A 75 -8.69 -16.19 0.39
N SER A 76 -9.30 -15.36 -0.46
CA SER A 76 -8.57 -14.42 -1.30
C SER A 76 -7.85 -13.36 -0.47
N LEU A 77 -8.50 -12.86 0.57
CA LEU A 77 -7.93 -11.89 1.50
C LEU A 77 -6.82 -12.50 2.38
N ALA A 78 -6.87 -13.80 2.64
CA ALA A 78 -5.81 -14.53 3.34
C ALA A 78 -4.62 -14.88 2.43
N LEU A 79 -4.86 -15.13 1.14
CA LEU A 79 -3.83 -15.51 0.17
C LEU A 79 -3.05 -14.31 -0.39
N ASP A 80 -3.67 -13.14 -0.51
CA ASP A 80 -3.02 -11.94 -1.04
C ASP A 80 -3.10 -10.77 -0.08
N ASP A 81 -1.95 -10.41 0.48
CA ASP A 81 -1.75 -9.30 1.41
C ASP A 81 -1.99 -7.91 0.79
N SER A 82 -2.11 -7.85 -0.54
CA SER A 82 -2.39 -6.61 -1.25
C SER A 82 -3.83 -6.11 -1.01
N PHE A 83 -4.74 -7.00 -0.61
CA PHE A 83 -6.13 -6.65 -0.33
C PHE A 83 -6.32 -6.22 1.13
N LEU A 84 -6.73 -4.98 1.31
CA LEU A 84 -7.19 -4.50 2.62
C LEU A 84 -8.64 -4.94 2.89
N SER A 85 -9.48 -4.85 1.86
CA SER A 85 -10.89 -5.25 1.91
C SER A 85 -11.37 -5.71 0.53
N LEU A 86 -12.34 -6.62 0.55
CA LEU A 86 -13.06 -7.15 -0.61
C LEU A 86 -14.55 -7.00 -0.34
N ARG A 87 -15.28 -6.50 -1.34
CA ARG A 87 -16.72 -6.24 -1.24
C ARG A 87 -17.41 -6.65 -2.52
N VAL A 88 -18.54 -7.33 -2.38
CA VAL A 88 -19.45 -7.63 -3.49
C VAL A 88 -20.65 -6.71 -3.36
N VAL A 89 -20.89 -5.92 -4.40
CA VAL A 89 -22.00 -4.95 -4.45
C VAL A 89 -22.99 -5.44 -5.49
N GLY A 90 -24.25 -5.60 -5.08
CA GLY A 90 -25.35 -5.99 -5.95
C GLY A 90 -25.79 -4.86 -6.88
N PRO A 91 -26.71 -5.16 -7.82
CA PRO A 91 -27.15 -4.19 -8.84
C PRO A 91 -27.81 -2.94 -8.27
N GLU A 92 -28.38 -3.02 -7.05
CA GLU A 92 -28.98 -1.86 -6.35
C GLU A 92 -27.97 -1.03 -5.56
N GLY A 93 -26.68 -1.29 -5.70
CA GLY A 93 -25.63 -0.63 -4.90
C GLY A 93 -25.55 -1.13 -3.46
N ARG A 94 -26.31 -2.15 -3.10
CA ARG A 94 -26.26 -2.78 -1.77
C ARG A 94 -25.10 -3.76 -1.68
N GLU A 95 -24.35 -3.67 -0.60
CA GLU A 95 -23.31 -4.64 -0.28
C GLU A 95 -23.96 -5.97 0.11
N VAL A 96 -23.54 -7.04 -0.57
CA VAL A 96 -24.07 -8.40 -0.36
C VAL A 96 -23.13 -9.20 0.54
N VAL A 97 -21.83 -9.07 0.32
CA VAL A 97 -20.77 -9.85 0.99
C VAL A 97 -19.54 -8.97 1.19
N ARG A 98 -18.88 -9.11 2.35
CA ARG A 98 -17.69 -8.33 2.73
C ARG A 98 -16.67 -9.19 3.43
N SER A 99 -15.40 -9.01 3.08
CA SER A 99 -14.29 -9.41 3.92
C SER A 99 -13.31 -8.25 4.07
N GLN A 100 -12.80 -8.04 5.28
CA GLN A 100 -11.80 -7.02 5.56
C GLN A 100 -10.77 -7.58 6.53
N ARG A 101 -9.52 -7.20 6.33
CA ARG A 101 -8.46 -7.52 7.27
C ARG A 101 -8.62 -6.67 8.53
N GLU A 102 -8.62 -7.31 9.69
CA GLU A 102 -8.49 -6.57 10.96
C GLU A 102 -7.12 -5.88 10.95
N LEU A 103 -7.13 -4.57 10.71
CA LEU A 103 -6.00 -3.72 11.02
C LEU A 103 -5.84 -3.76 12.54
N PRO A 104 -4.62 -3.96 13.09
CA PRO A 104 -4.42 -3.83 14.52
C PRO A 104 -4.91 -2.44 14.94
N GLY A 105 -6.04 -2.39 15.64
CA GLY A 105 -6.55 -1.16 16.21
C GLY A 105 -5.50 -0.55 17.13
N PRO A 106 -5.57 0.76 17.42
CA PRO A 106 -4.75 1.33 18.48
C PRO A 106 -4.96 0.45 19.72
N LYS A 107 -3.88 -0.12 20.25
CA LYS A 107 -3.93 -0.87 21.52
C LYS A 107 -4.47 0.12 22.54
N GLU A 108 -5.76 0.09 22.82
CA GLU A 108 -6.31 0.80 23.96
C GLU A 108 -5.50 0.31 25.16
N PRO A 109 -4.82 1.21 25.91
CA PRO A 109 -4.20 0.81 27.15
C PRO A 109 -5.35 0.30 28.01
N LYS A 110 -5.42 -1.02 28.22
CA LYS A 110 -6.31 -1.63 29.21
C LYS A 110 -6.09 -0.84 30.48
N ALA A 111 -7.05 0.01 30.84
CA ALA A 111 -7.09 0.67 32.11
C ALA A 111 -6.97 -0.45 33.14
N ALA A 112 -5.83 -0.48 33.82
CA ALA A 112 -5.64 -1.34 34.96
C ALA A 112 -6.79 -1.01 35.90
N LEU A 113 -7.72 -1.95 36.00
CA LEU A 113 -8.74 -1.99 37.02
C LEU A 113 -7.97 -2.11 38.34
N VAL A 114 -7.63 -0.95 38.92
CA VAL A 114 -7.13 -0.86 40.29
C VAL A 114 -8.31 -1.17 41.19
N ALA A 115 -8.54 -2.46 41.39
CA ALA A 115 -9.25 -2.95 42.55
C ALA A 115 -8.19 -3.28 43.60
N ARG A 116 -8.00 -2.36 44.55
CA ARG A 116 -7.62 -2.63 45.95
C ARG A 116 -7.84 -1.38 46.79
#